data_AF-A0A7Y3MIR7-F1
#
_entry.id   AF-A0A7Y3MIR7-F1
#
_cell.length_a   1.000
_cell.length_b   1.000
_cell.length_c   1.000
_cell.angle_alpha   90.00
_cell.angle_beta   90.00
_cell.angle_gamma   90.00
#
_symmetry.space_group_name_H-M   'P 1'
#
loop_
_entity.id
_entity.type
_entity.pdbx_description
1 polymer ?
#
loop_
_entity_poly.entity_id
_entity_poly.type
_entity_poly.pdbx_seq_one_letter_code
_entity_poly.pdbx_strand_id
1 'polypeptide(L)'
;MNDHAAEEKFNLDWRIVFGISVSTIWIGAGLFYLLVIVGGTNFVYLPTADIGSFLEGAFAPLAFLWLVIGHFMQQKEITANTMAISLQEKSARRLELHSQRDSYFKLLNLVQGQLGSIAAFQYMSVCGPTGTSEISNDEFAEQRARTDNTDHAWFVRKMIGVALRNMSEPVAMRDVFLGTEVRERHSRNYLRTFEKLLENAKSVDTDDMICDALLYGSAVGMLYRIIRHASGEDALNPFTGLAGGPVELDHQEA
;
A
#
# COMPACT_ATOMS: atom_id res chain seq x y z
N MET A 1 -35.36 -28.76 8.82
CA MET A 1 -36.41 -28.42 9.80
C MET A 1 -35.68 -27.88 11.02
N ASN A 2 -35.60 -26.56 11.16
CA ASN A 2 -35.37 -25.86 12.42
C ASN A 2 -35.61 -24.36 12.20
N ASP A 3 -36.65 -23.90 12.89
CA ASP A 3 -37.07 -22.53 13.19
C ASP A 3 -35.95 -21.49 13.24
N HIS A 4 -35.99 -20.52 12.32
CA HIS A 4 -35.56 -19.14 12.57
C HIS A 4 -36.36 -18.18 11.68
N ALA A 5 -37.70 -18.21 11.80
CA ALA A 5 -38.51 -17.05 11.45
C ALA A 5 -38.34 -16.04 12.59
N ALA A 6 -37.25 -15.26 12.52
CA ALA A 6 -37.00 -14.18 13.46
C ALA A 6 -38.14 -13.17 13.36
N GLU A 7 -38.84 -12.93 14.46
CA GLU A 7 -39.74 -11.80 14.61
C GLU A 7 -38.97 -10.51 14.30
N GLU A 8 -39.25 -9.89 13.16
CA GLU A 8 -38.87 -8.50 12.91
C GLU A 8 -39.65 -7.62 13.90
N LYS A 9 -39.06 -7.40 15.08
CA LYS A 9 -39.52 -6.37 15.99
C LYS A 9 -39.33 -5.03 15.29
N PHE A 10 -40.44 -4.45 14.83
CA PHE A 10 -40.52 -3.08 14.34
C PHE A 10 -40.02 -2.14 15.45
N ASN A 11 -38.73 -1.80 15.43
CA ASN A 11 -38.15 -0.78 16.30
C ASN A 11 -38.53 0.59 15.73
N LEU A 12 -39.76 1.03 15.99
CA LEU A 12 -40.15 2.40 15.70
C LEU A 12 -39.27 3.34 16.53
N ASP A 13 -38.63 4.33 15.90
CA ASP A 13 -37.86 5.34 16.64
C ASP A 13 -38.80 5.98 17.68
N TRP A 14 -38.41 5.93 18.96
CA TRP A 14 -39.21 6.44 20.06
C TRP A 14 -39.63 7.91 19.84
N ARG A 15 -38.83 8.66 19.07
CA ARG A 15 -39.13 10.05 18.67
C ARG A 15 -40.36 10.14 17.78
N ILE A 16 -40.56 9.18 16.88
CA ILE A 16 -41.75 9.10 16.02
C ILE A 16 -42.96 8.76 16.87
N VAL A 17 -42.83 7.80 17.79
CA VAL A 17 -43.90 7.46 18.75
C VAL A 17 -44.28 8.69 19.57
N PHE A 18 -43.30 9.41 20.11
CA PHE A 18 -43.50 10.66 20.83
C PHE A 18 -44.22 11.73 19.97
N GLY A 19 -43.76 11.93 18.74
CA GLY A 19 -44.38 12.88 17.79
C GLY A 19 -45.84 12.53 17.49
N ILE A 20 -46.14 11.25 17.29
CA ILE A 20 -47.51 10.75 17.09
C ILE A 20 -48.35 10.99 18.35
N SER A 21 -47.89 10.58 19.53
CA SER A 21 -48.63 10.74 20.79
C SER A 21 -48.97 12.20 21.07
N VAL A 22 -47.99 13.11 20.94
CA VAL A 22 -48.20 14.55 21.13
C VAL A 22 -49.18 15.10 20.09
N SER A 23 -49.04 14.69 18.81
CA SER A 23 -49.95 15.12 17.75
C SER A 23 -51.39 14.65 17.98
N THR A 24 -51.58 13.40 18.42
CA THR A 24 -52.91 12.84 18.73
C THR A 24 -53.56 13.56 19.90
N ILE A 25 -52.81 13.81 20.99
CA ILE A 25 -53.31 14.56 22.15
C ILE A 25 -53.68 15.99 21.74
N TRP A 26 -52.83 16.65 20.95
CA TRP A 26 -53.04 18.03 20.50
C TRP A 26 -54.28 18.16 19.61
N ILE A 27 -54.43 17.29 18.61
CA ILE A 27 -55.60 17.26 17.73
C ILE A 27 -56.86 16.92 18.54
N GLY A 28 -56.77 15.97 19.47
CA GLY A 28 -57.89 15.62 20.35
C GLY A 28 -58.36 16.79 21.23
N ALA A 29 -57.42 17.54 21.81
CA ALA A 29 -57.71 18.74 22.59
C ALA A 29 -58.32 19.85 21.72
N GLY A 30 -57.79 20.08 20.51
CA GLY A 30 -58.35 21.03 19.55
C GLY A 30 -59.77 20.67 19.11
N LEU A 31 -60.04 19.39 18.85
CA LEU A 31 -61.38 18.89 18.52
C LEU A 31 -62.35 19.06 19.69
N PHE A 32 -61.92 18.74 20.91
CA PHE A 32 -62.73 18.95 22.12
C PHE A 32 -63.08 20.44 22.32
N TYR A 33 -62.11 21.34 22.14
CA TYR A 33 -62.32 22.78 22.20
C TYR A 33 -63.37 23.25 21.18
N LEU A 34 -63.28 22.78 19.93
CA LEU A 34 -64.25 23.11 18.88
C LEU A 34 -65.66 22.61 19.21
N LEU A 35 -65.80 21.39 19.73
CA LEU A 35 -67.10 20.79 19.99
C LEU A 35 -67.78 21.34 21.24
N VAL A 36 -67.03 21.59 22.31
CA VAL A 36 -67.59 21.94 23.63
C VAL A 36 -67.64 23.45 23.85
N ILE A 37 -66.63 24.20 23.41
CA ILE A 37 -66.48 25.62 23.73
C ILE A 37 -67.01 26.50 22.59
N VAL A 38 -66.59 26.23 21.35
CA VAL A 38 -67.05 27.02 20.19
C VAL A 38 -68.45 26.60 19.74
N GLY A 39 -68.73 25.30 19.79
CA GLY A 39 -69.93 24.68 19.24
C GLY A 39 -69.78 24.45 17.74
N GLY A 40 -69.82 23.19 17.32
CA GLY A 40 -69.51 22.79 15.93
C GLY A 40 -70.39 23.46 14.86
N THR A 41 -71.63 23.85 15.21
CA THR A 41 -72.52 24.61 14.33
C THR A 41 -72.07 26.07 14.16
N ASN A 42 -71.60 26.73 15.22
CA ASN A 42 -71.14 28.13 15.18
C ASN A 42 -69.81 28.28 14.42
N PHE A 43 -68.96 27.25 14.45
CA PHE A 43 -67.65 27.27 13.78
C PHE A 43 -67.77 27.39 12.25
N VAL A 44 -68.78 26.75 11.64
CA VAL A 44 -69.00 26.78 10.18
C VAL A 44 -69.52 28.13 9.70
N TYR A 45 -70.11 28.94 10.60
CA TYR A 45 -70.60 30.29 10.29
C TYR A 45 -69.59 31.40 10.59
N LEU A 46 -68.39 31.06 11.09
CA LEU A 46 -67.34 32.06 11.30
C LEU A 46 -66.83 32.63 9.96
N PRO A 47 -66.38 33.89 9.95
CA PRO A 47 -65.64 34.44 8.82
C PRO A 47 -64.47 33.53 8.43
N THR A 48 -64.23 33.37 7.13
CA THR A 48 -63.15 32.51 6.61
C THR A 48 -61.77 32.87 7.17
N ALA A 49 -61.54 34.15 7.48
CA ALA A 49 -60.30 34.63 8.10
C ALA A 49 -60.09 34.08 9.52
N ASP A 50 -61.16 33.93 10.31
CA ASP A 50 -61.08 33.42 11.69
C ASP A 50 -60.88 31.91 11.71
N ILE A 51 -61.52 31.20 10.76
CA ILE A 51 -61.27 29.77 10.52
C ILE A 51 -59.80 29.57 10.11
N GLY A 52 -59.29 30.40 9.21
CA GLY A 52 -57.88 30.39 8.80
C GLY A 52 -56.93 30.61 9.98
N SER A 53 -57.20 31.61 10.81
CA SER A 53 -56.38 31.93 11.99
C SER A 53 -56.38 30.80 13.03
N PHE A 54 -57.52 30.13 13.23
CA PHE A 54 -57.62 28.96 14.10
C PHE A 54 -56.80 27.78 13.55
N LEU A 55 -56.94 27.47 12.26
CA LEU A 55 -56.21 26.37 11.62
C LEU A 55 -54.71 26.65 11.60
N GLU A 56 -54.29 27.88 11.34
CA GLU A 56 -52.89 28.30 11.44
C GLU A 56 -52.33 28.06 12.85
N GLY A 57 -53.05 28.48 13.89
CA GLY A 57 -52.68 28.23 15.27
C GLY A 57 -52.64 26.75 15.66
N ALA A 58 -53.51 25.92 15.07
CA ALA A 58 -53.56 24.48 15.33
C ALA A 58 -52.45 23.71 14.59
N PHE A 59 -52.14 24.05 13.35
CA PHE A 59 -51.18 23.33 12.50
C PHE A 59 -49.74 23.82 12.63
N ALA A 60 -49.49 25.10 12.93
CA ALA A 60 -48.12 25.62 13.03
C ALA A 60 -47.27 24.89 14.10
N PRO A 61 -47.78 24.59 15.32
CA PRO A 61 -47.02 23.83 16.31
C PRO A 61 -46.76 22.37 15.90
N LEU A 62 -47.72 21.74 15.22
CA LEU A 62 -47.57 20.37 14.72
C LEU A 62 -46.50 20.30 13.62
N ALA A 63 -46.55 21.22 12.66
CA ALA A 63 -45.54 21.31 11.60
C ALA A 63 -44.14 21.51 12.19
N PHE A 64 -44.01 22.42 13.16
CA PHE A 64 -42.73 22.67 13.83
C PHE A 64 -42.21 21.43 14.59
N LEU A 65 -43.08 20.72 15.32
CA LEU A 65 -42.73 19.49 16.04
C LEU A 65 -42.13 18.44 15.08
N TRP A 66 -42.80 18.19 13.95
CA TRP A 66 -42.34 17.20 12.97
C TRP A 66 -41.04 17.63 12.27
N LEU A 67 -40.87 18.92 11.98
CA LEU A 67 -39.62 19.44 11.43
C LEU A 67 -38.43 19.18 12.35
N VAL A 68 -38.57 19.46 13.66
CA VAL A 68 -37.51 19.27 14.64
C VAL A 68 -37.16 17.78 14.80
N ILE A 69 -38.18 16.91 14.87
CA ILE A 69 -37.99 15.46 14.95
C ILE A 69 -37.23 14.95 13.71
N GLY A 70 -37.67 15.37 12.51
CA GLY A 70 -37.01 15.01 11.25
C GLY A 70 -35.55 15.46 11.20
N HIS A 71 -35.27 16.70 11.61
CA HIS A 71 -33.91 17.23 11.65
C HIS A 71 -32.99 16.40 12.57
N PHE A 72 -33.45 16.01 13.77
CA PHE A 72 -32.65 15.18 14.68
C PHE A 72 -32.47 13.73 14.21
N MET A 73 -33.40 13.19 13.43
CA MET A 73 -33.22 11.87 12.79
C MET A 73 -32.18 11.97 11.67
N GLN A 74 -32.31 12.98 10.81
CA GLN A 74 -31.39 13.23 9.70
C GLN A 74 -29.94 13.44 10.19
N GLN A 75 -29.73 14.21 11.27
CA GLN A 75 -28.39 14.41 11.84
C GLN A 75 -27.71 13.11 12.27
N LYS A 76 -28.47 12.17 12.87
CA LYS A 76 -27.93 10.87 13.28
C LYS A 76 -27.51 10.03 12.08
N GLU A 77 -28.34 10.00 11.04
CA GLU A 77 -28.07 9.25 9.82
C GLU A 77 -26.83 9.79 9.09
N ILE A 78 -26.71 11.12 8.96
CA ILE A 78 -25.51 11.75 8.38
C ILE A 78 -24.27 11.36 9.18
N THR A 79 -24.31 11.48 10.51
CA THR A 79 -23.15 11.15 11.36
C THR A 79 -22.74 9.69 11.23
N ALA A 80 -23.71 8.77 11.22
CA ALA A 80 -23.47 7.34 11.04
C ALA A 80 -22.87 7.03 9.65
N ASN A 81 -23.39 7.67 8.60
CA ASN A 81 -22.88 7.53 7.24
C ASN A 81 -21.45 8.11 7.10
N THR A 82 -21.19 9.30 7.64
CA THR A 82 -19.84 9.89 7.67
C THR A 82 -18.85 8.98 8.41
N MET A 83 -19.25 8.39 9.53
CA MET A 83 -18.40 7.45 10.26
C MET A 83 -18.11 6.19 9.42
N ALA A 84 -19.13 5.62 8.78
CA ALA A 84 -18.99 4.46 7.91
C ALA A 84 -18.04 4.73 6.73
N ILE A 85 -18.17 5.88 6.07
CA ILE A 85 -17.27 6.31 4.99
C ILE A 85 -15.83 6.43 5.51
N SER A 86 -15.62 7.12 6.64
CA SER A 86 -14.27 7.29 7.20
C SER A 86 -13.59 5.94 7.55
N LEU A 87 -14.39 4.95 7.97
CA LEU A 87 -13.90 3.61 8.27
C LEU A 87 -13.60 2.84 6.98
N GLN A 88 -14.43 3.00 5.95
CA GLN A 88 -14.20 2.43 4.62
C GLN A 88 -12.94 3.01 3.97
N GLU A 89 -12.72 4.33 4.01
CA GLU A 89 -11.52 4.98 3.48
C GLU A 89 -10.25 4.48 4.18
N LYS A 90 -10.26 4.39 5.52
CA LYS A 90 -9.12 3.83 6.27
C LYS A 90 -8.84 2.38 5.89
N SER A 91 -9.89 1.58 5.71
CA SER A 91 -9.78 0.17 5.33
C SER A 91 -9.27 0.03 3.88
N ALA A 92 -9.77 0.84 2.95
CA ALA A 92 -9.31 0.90 1.57
C ALA A 92 -7.84 1.30 1.49
N ARG A 93 -7.41 2.30 2.26
CA ARG A 93 -6.00 2.72 2.32
C ARG A 93 -5.09 1.61 2.84
N ARG A 94 -5.52 0.88 3.88
CA ARG A 94 -4.77 -0.29 4.37
C ARG A 94 -4.65 -1.36 3.30
N LEU A 95 -5.72 -1.65 2.57
CA LEU A 95 -5.71 -2.63 1.49
C LEU A 95 -4.80 -2.22 0.33
N GLU A 96 -4.81 -0.93 -0.04
CA GLU A 96 -3.91 -0.37 -1.05
C GLU A 96 -2.44 -0.54 -0.66
N LEU A 97 -2.08 -0.19 0.58
CA LEU A 97 -0.72 -0.37 1.10
C LEU A 97 -0.29 -1.85 1.11
N HIS A 98 -1.19 -2.74 1.56
CA HIS A 98 -0.94 -4.18 1.50
C HIS A 98 -0.72 -4.67 0.06
N SER A 99 -1.56 -4.22 -0.88
CA SER A 99 -1.44 -4.58 -2.29
C SER A 99 -0.13 -4.09 -2.92
N GLN A 100 0.31 -2.86 -2.61
CA GLN A 100 1.59 -2.33 -3.07
C GLN A 100 2.77 -3.17 -2.55
N ARG A 101 2.77 -3.52 -1.27
CA ARG A 101 3.81 -4.37 -0.66
C ARG A 101 3.86 -5.77 -1.27
N ASP A 102 2.70 -6.39 -1.49
CA ASP A 102 2.63 -7.71 -2.14
C ASP A 102 3.13 -7.66 -3.58
N SER A 103 2.77 -6.60 -4.32
CA SER A 103 3.25 -6.36 -5.68
C SER A 103 4.78 -6.22 -5.71
N TYR A 104 5.34 -5.47 -4.77
CA TYR A 104 6.78 -5.32 -4.62
C TYR A 104 7.48 -6.66 -4.39
N PHE A 105 7.01 -7.50 -3.46
CA PHE A 105 7.66 -8.79 -3.20
C PHE A 105 7.58 -9.77 -4.39
N LYS A 106 6.51 -9.70 -5.19
CA LYS A 106 6.45 -10.45 -6.45
C LYS A 106 7.48 -9.96 -7.47
N LEU A 107 7.59 -8.64 -7.63
CA LEU A 107 8.60 -8.01 -8.49
C LEU A 107 10.01 -8.36 -8.01
N LEU A 108 10.26 -8.34 -6.70
CA LEU A 108 11.53 -8.66 -6.08
C LEU A 108 12.06 -10.03 -6.53
N ASN A 109 11.24 -11.08 -6.44
CA ASN A 109 11.66 -12.42 -6.85
C ASN A 109 12.01 -12.48 -8.35
N LEU A 110 11.18 -11.86 -9.20
CA LEU A 110 11.43 -11.83 -10.64
C LEU A 110 12.74 -11.11 -10.97
N VAL A 111 12.98 -9.94 -10.35
CA VAL A 111 14.18 -9.15 -10.58
C VAL A 111 15.42 -9.83 -9.99
N GLN A 112 15.32 -10.48 -8.83
CA GLN A 112 16.40 -11.31 -8.31
C GLN A 112 16.75 -12.46 -9.27
N GLY A 113 15.76 -13.10 -9.90
CA GLY A 113 15.99 -14.10 -10.95
C GLY A 113 16.69 -13.51 -12.19
N GLN A 114 16.34 -12.28 -12.58
CA GLN A 114 17.02 -11.57 -13.66
C GLN A 114 18.49 -11.25 -13.28
N LEU A 115 18.74 -10.75 -12.07
CA LEU A 115 20.09 -10.48 -11.56
C LEU A 115 20.92 -11.77 -11.49
N GLY A 116 20.32 -12.87 -11.02
CA GLY A 116 20.93 -14.20 -11.04
C GLY A 116 21.32 -14.64 -12.46
N SER A 117 20.43 -14.41 -13.43
CA SER A 117 20.70 -14.72 -14.85
C SER A 117 21.84 -13.87 -15.42
N ILE A 118 21.88 -12.57 -15.11
CA ILE A 118 22.99 -11.69 -15.52
C ILE A 118 24.30 -12.18 -14.91
N ALA A 119 24.31 -12.51 -13.61
CA ALA A 119 25.47 -13.06 -12.93
C ALA A 119 25.91 -14.41 -13.52
N ALA A 120 24.98 -15.23 -14.00
CA ALA A 120 25.29 -16.50 -14.66
C ALA A 120 26.04 -16.29 -15.97
N PHE A 121 25.58 -15.37 -16.82
CA PHE A 121 26.28 -15.05 -18.06
C PHE A 121 27.63 -14.38 -17.81
N GLN A 122 27.73 -13.53 -16.77
CA GLN A 122 29.00 -12.97 -16.33
C GLN A 122 29.97 -14.07 -15.90
N TYR A 123 29.50 -14.99 -15.05
CA TYR A 123 30.30 -16.12 -14.58
C TYR A 123 30.79 -16.98 -15.74
N MET A 124 29.93 -17.24 -16.73
CA MET A 124 30.31 -17.96 -17.94
C MET A 124 31.38 -17.23 -18.76
N SER A 125 31.29 -15.91 -18.86
CA SER A 125 32.31 -15.11 -19.56
C SER A 125 33.65 -15.05 -18.84
N VAL A 126 33.68 -15.30 -17.53
CA VAL A 126 34.91 -15.29 -16.73
C VAL A 126 35.50 -16.68 -16.59
N CYS A 127 34.70 -17.66 -16.18
CA CYS A 127 35.17 -19.02 -15.86
C CYS A 127 35.00 -20.01 -17.01
N GLY A 128 34.19 -19.69 -18.03
CA GLY A 128 33.95 -20.57 -19.17
C GLY A 128 35.09 -20.59 -20.19
N PRO A 129 34.88 -21.28 -21.33
CA PRO A 129 35.93 -21.49 -22.35
C PRO A 129 36.50 -20.21 -22.99
N THR A 130 35.75 -19.10 -22.96
CA THR A 130 36.20 -17.79 -23.46
C THR A 130 36.95 -16.96 -22.41
N GLY A 131 37.01 -17.45 -21.16
CA GLY A 131 37.73 -16.83 -20.04
C GLY A 131 38.83 -17.77 -19.53
N THR A 132 38.79 -18.11 -18.24
CA THR A 132 39.81 -18.95 -17.59
C THR A 132 39.70 -20.44 -17.93
N SER A 133 38.62 -20.87 -18.59
CA SER A 133 38.33 -22.29 -18.87
C SER A 133 38.29 -23.19 -17.63
N GLU A 134 37.98 -22.63 -16.46
CA GLU A 134 37.72 -23.37 -15.21
C GLU A 134 36.49 -24.29 -15.31
N ILE A 135 35.50 -23.92 -16.12
CA ILE A 135 34.28 -24.70 -16.36
C ILE A 135 34.04 -24.91 -17.86
N SER A 136 33.45 -26.06 -18.20
CA SER A 136 32.99 -26.34 -19.57
C SER A 136 31.59 -25.79 -19.84
N ASN A 137 31.20 -25.72 -21.11
CA ASN A 137 29.82 -25.37 -21.50
C ASN A 137 28.79 -26.34 -20.90
N ASP A 138 29.12 -27.63 -20.86
CA ASP A 138 28.23 -28.68 -20.36
C ASP A 138 28.08 -28.59 -18.84
N GLU A 139 29.17 -28.34 -18.12
CA GLU A 139 29.13 -28.14 -16.66
C GLU A 139 28.32 -26.89 -16.31
N PHE A 140 28.49 -25.80 -17.06
CA PHE A 140 27.69 -24.60 -16.87
C PHE A 140 26.19 -24.84 -17.12
N ALA A 141 25.85 -25.59 -18.17
CA ALA A 141 24.47 -25.96 -18.47
C ALA A 141 23.87 -26.82 -17.35
N GLU A 142 24.63 -27.77 -16.82
CA GLU A 142 24.22 -28.60 -15.68
C GLU A 142 24.02 -27.78 -14.41
N GLN A 143 24.96 -26.87 -14.08
CA GLN A 143 24.83 -25.96 -12.94
C GLN A 143 23.59 -25.07 -13.07
N ARG A 144 23.32 -24.54 -14.27
CA ARG A 144 22.12 -23.74 -14.54
C ARG A 144 20.83 -24.57 -14.40
N ALA A 145 20.81 -25.81 -14.88
CA ALA A 145 19.66 -26.70 -14.76
C ALA A 145 19.38 -27.11 -13.30
N ARG A 146 20.43 -27.32 -12.49
CA ARG A 146 20.29 -27.62 -11.06
C ARG A 146 19.85 -26.42 -10.23
N THR A 147 20.12 -25.20 -10.72
CA THR A 147 19.68 -23.95 -10.09
C THR A 147 18.25 -23.58 -10.52
N ASP A 148 17.35 -24.57 -10.60
CA ASP A 148 15.91 -24.35 -10.75
C ASP A 148 15.44 -23.17 -9.87
N ASN A 149 14.38 -22.46 -10.28
CA ASN A 149 13.84 -21.16 -9.82
C ASN A 149 13.82 -20.81 -8.30
N THR A 150 14.34 -21.65 -7.42
CA THR A 150 14.41 -21.50 -5.96
C THR A 150 15.65 -20.76 -5.45
N ASP A 151 16.80 -20.78 -6.14
CA ASP A 151 18.04 -20.11 -5.68
C ASP A 151 18.63 -19.16 -6.72
N HIS A 152 17.99 -18.00 -6.87
CA HIS A 152 18.43 -16.94 -7.78
C HIS A 152 19.82 -16.39 -7.45
N ALA A 153 20.31 -16.59 -6.23
CA ALA A 153 21.58 -16.06 -5.77
C ALA A 153 22.77 -17.02 -6.00
N TRP A 154 22.57 -18.20 -6.57
CA TRP A 154 23.65 -19.17 -6.77
C TRP A 154 24.82 -18.62 -7.61
N PHE A 155 24.53 -18.14 -8.83
CA PHE A 155 25.56 -17.56 -9.71
C PHE A 155 26.08 -16.23 -9.18
N VAL A 156 25.25 -15.50 -8.42
CA VAL A 156 25.67 -14.27 -7.73
C VAL A 156 26.76 -14.60 -6.70
N ARG A 157 26.56 -15.63 -5.87
CA ARG A 157 27.56 -16.08 -4.89
C ARG A 157 28.82 -16.63 -5.55
N LYS A 158 28.70 -17.31 -6.70
CA LYS A 158 29.86 -17.71 -7.50
C LYS A 158 30.67 -16.51 -7.99
N MET A 159 30.00 -15.47 -8.51
CA MET A 159 30.66 -14.23 -8.91
C MET A 159 31.31 -13.49 -7.74
N ILE A 160 30.66 -13.45 -6.57
CA ILE A 160 31.28 -12.93 -5.34
C ILE A 160 32.55 -13.73 -5.01
N GLY A 161 32.51 -15.06 -5.10
CA GLY A 161 33.68 -15.91 -4.89
C GLY A 161 34.82 -15.62 -5.88
N VAL A 162 34.52 -15.37 -7.16
CA VAL A 162 35.51 -14.93 -8.15
C VAL A 162 36.10 -13.57 -7.77
N ALA A 163 35.27 -12.61 -7.38
CA ALA A 163 35.73 -11.28 -6.98
C ALA A 163 36.63 -11.32 -5.74
N LEU A 164 36.24 -12.10 -4.72
CA LEU A 164 37.04 -12.26 -3.49
C LEU A 164 38.41 -12.88 -3.76
N ARG A 165 38.50 -13.84 -4.69
CA ARG A 165 39.79 -14.42 -5.13
C ARG A 165 40.74 -13.37 -5.74
N ASN A 166 40.20 -12.30 -6.33
CA ASN A 166 40.96 -11.25 -7.00
C ASN A 166 41.02 -9.93 -6.20
N MET A 167 40.53 -9.91 -4.95
CA MET A 167 40.35 -8.67 -4.16
C MET A 167 41.68 -7.94 -3.85
N SER A 168 42.79 -8.68 -3.76
CA SER A 168 44.13 -8.11 -3.54
C SER A 168 44.78 -7.54 -4.80
N GLU A 169 44.20 -7.78 -5.98
CA GLU A 169 44.76 -7.40 -7.27
C GLU A 169 43.76 -6.52 -8.05
N PRO A 170 43.83 -5.17 -7.91
CA PRO A 170 42.84 -4.27 -8.49
C PRO A 170 42.64 -4.42 -10.00
N VAL A 171 43.72 -4.69 -10.73
CA VAL A 171 43.68 -4.91 -12.19
C VAL A 171 42.93 -6.21 -12.52
N ALA A 172 43.21 -7.30 -11.81
CA ALA A 172 42.54 -8.58 -12.02
C ALA A 172 41.06 -8.50 -11.62
N MET A 173 40.74 -7.82 -10.50
CA MET A 173 39.35 -7.57 -10.10
C MET A 173 38.60 -6.75 -11.14
N ARG A 174 39.23 -5.71 -11.71
CA ARG A 174 38.65 -4.93 -12.79
C ARG A 174 38.43 -5.78 -14.04
N ASP A 175 39.37 -6.66 -14.40
CA ASP A 175 39.25 -7.54 -15.56
C ASP A 175 38.06 -8.52 -15.45
N VAL A 176 37.78 -9.03 -14.26
CA VAL A 176 36.61 -9.90 -13.98
C VAL A 176 35.29 -9.23 -14.38
N PHE A 177 35.16 -7.92 -14.18
CA PHE A 177 33.90 -7.20 -14.42
C PHE A 177 33.89 -6.36 -15.69
N LEU A 178 35.04 -5.87 -16.13
CA LEU A 178 35.19 -4.86 -17.18
C LEU A 178 36.26 -5.23 -18.22
N GLY A 179 36.89 -6.41 -18.12
CA GLY A 179 37.99 -6.82 -19.00
C GLY A 179 37.61 -7.02 -20.46
N THR A 180 36.33 -7.18 -20.74
CA THR A 180 35.80 -7.30 -22.11
C THR A 180 34.51 -6.50 -22.26
N GLU A 181 34.14 -6.13 -23.48
CA GLU A 181 32.87 -5.46 -23.76
C GLU A 181 31.65 -6.26 -23.27
N VAL A 182 31.74 -7.59 -23.33
CA VAL A 182 30.70 -8.49 -22.83
C VAL A 182 30.57 -8.37 -21.32
N ARG A 183 31.69 -8.44 -20.60
CA ARG A 183 31.72 -8.32 -19.14
C ARG A 183 31.24 -6.95 -18.68
N GLU A 184 31.69 -5.88 -19.33
CA GLU A 184 31.25 -4.52 -19.04
C GLU A 184 29.73 -4.36 -19.22
N ARG A 185 29.19 -4.87 -20.32
CA ARG A 185 27.75 -4.81 -20.61
C ARG A 185 26.92 -5.54 -19.54
N HIS A 186 27.36 -6.73 -19.12
CA HIS A 186 26.69 -7.47 -18.05
C HIS A 186 26.77 -6.74 -16.70
N SER A 187 27.95 -6.19 -16.34
CA SER A 187 28.15 -5.37 -15.15
C SER A 187 27.21 -4.16 -15.14
N ARG A 188 27.17 -3.37 -16.22
CA ARG A 188 26.27 -2.21 -16.34
C ARG A 188 24.80 -2.59 -16.25
N ASN A 189 24.41 -3.71 -16.89
CA ASN A 189 23.05 -4.22 -16.79
C ASN A 189 22.70 -4.66 -15.37
N TYR A 190 23.64 -5.27 -14.65
CA TYR A 190 23.46 -5.65 -13.25
C TYR A 190 23.22 -4.41 -12.37
N LEU A 191 24.11 -3.41 -12.46
CA LEU A 191 24.01 -2.15 -11.73
C LEU A 191 22.66 -1.47 -11.95
N ARG A 192 22.30 -1.23 -13.22
CA ARG A 192 21.04 -0.57 -13.59
C ARG A 192 19.80 -1.34 -13.13
N THR A 193 19.86 -2.67 -13.15
CA THR A 193 18.73 -3.51 -12.73
C THR A 193 18.57 -3.47 -11.21
N PHE A 194 19.67 -3.54 -10.47
CA PHE A 194 19.67 -3.44 -9.02
C PHE A 194 19.26 -2.06 -8.53
N GLU A 195 19.74 -0.97 -9.15
CA GLU A 195 19.33 0.40 -8.83
C GLU A 195 17.83 0.60 -8.98
N LYS A 196 17.23 0.08 -10.05
CA LYS A 196 15.77 0.10 -10.24
C LYS A 196 15.06 -0.70 -9.16
N LEU A 197 15.59 -1.85 -8.76
CA LEU A 197 15.01 -2.65 -7.67
C LEU A 197 15.04 -1.88 -6.36
N LEU A 198 16.17 -1.24 -6.04
CA LEU A 198 16.35 -0.44 -4.84
C LEU A 198 15.42 0.78 -4.82
N GLU A 199 15.27 1.46 -5.96
CA GLU A 199 14.35 2.60 -6.06
C GLU A 199 12.89 2.19 -5.84
N ASN A 200 12.49 1.02 -6.37
CA ASN A 200 11.15 0.47 -6.08
C ASN A 200 11.01 0.09 -4.60
N ALA A 201 12.08 -0.42 -3.97
CA ALA A 201 12.06 -0.78 -2.55
C ALA A 201 11.76 0.44 -1.66
N LYS A 202 12.40 1.59 -1.92
CA LYS A 202 12.18 2.83 -1.16
C LYS A 202 10.71 3.25 -1.10
N SER A 203 9.93 2.98 -2.15
CA SER A 203 8.51 3.37 -2.21
C SER A 203 7.60 2.62 -1.23
N VAL A 204 8.04 1.44 -0.76
CA VAL A 204 7.29 0.57 0.15
C VAL A 204 8.07 0.28 1.44
N ASP A 205 9.21 0.94 1.62
CA ASP A 205 10.10 0.71 2.76
C ASP A 205 9.55 1.36 4.02
N THR A 206 9.84 0.75 5.16
CA THR A 206 9.52 1.27 6.49
C THR A 206 10.80 1.21 7.30
N ASP A 207 11.26 2.36 7.79
CA ASP A 207 12.49 2.50 8.57
C ASP A 207 13.73 1.89 7.88
N ASP A 208 13.85 2.08 6.57
CA ASP A 208 14.96 1.60 5.71
C ASP A 208 15.25 0.08 5.77
N MET A 209 14.34 -0.71 6.35
CA MET A 209 14.54 -2.14 6.57
C MET A 209 14.73 -2.93 5.27
N ILE A 210 13.94 -2.62 4.24
CA ILE A 210 13.96 -3.35 2.96
C ILE A 210 15.21 -2.94 2.16
N CYS A 211 15.51 -1.65 2.08
CA CYS A 211 16.68 -1.15 1.38
C CYS A 211 17.97 -1.70 2.00
N ASP A 212 18.08 -1.70 3.33
CA ASP A 212 19.25 -2.23 4.01
C ASP A 212 19.37 -3.75 3.85
N ALA A 213 18.25 -4.48 3.97
CA ALA A 213 18.23 -5.92 3.72
C ALA A 213 18.67 -6.25 2.28
N LEU A 214 18.27 -5.45 1.29
CA LEU A 214 18.71 -5.62 -0.09
C LEU A 214 20.18 -5.27 -0.29
N LEU A 215 20.64 -4.11 0.17
CA LEU A 215 22.00 -3.62 -0.05
C LEU A 215 23.06 -4.41 0.72
N TYR A 216 22.79 -4.67 2.00
CA TYR A 216 23.75 -5.22 2.94
C TYR A 216 23.47 -6.66 3.32
N GLY A 217 22.19 -7.05 3.39
CA GLY A 217 21.77 -8.40 3.79
C GLY A 217 21.70 -9.43 2.66
N SER A 218 21.77 -9.01 1.39
CA SER A 218 21.57 -9.91 0.25
C SER A 218 22.84 -10.11 -0.60
N ALA A 219 23.00 -11.30 -1.17
CA ALA A 219 24.08 -11.59 -2.11
C ALA A 219 24.00 -10.67 -3.35
N VAL A 220 22.80 -10.32 -3.81
CA VAL A 220 22.63 -9.45 -4.97
C VAL A 220 23.12 -8.03 -4.70
N GLY A 221 22.84 -7.49 -3.51
CA GLY A 221 23.37 -6.19 -3.08
C GLY A 221 24.88 -6.21 -2.81
N MET A 222 25.40 -7.33 -2.31
CA MET A 222 26.85 -7.50 -2.17
C MET A 222 27.55 -7.48 -3.53
N LEU A 223 27.06 -8.22 -4.52
CA LEU A 223 27.65 -8.20 -5.86
C LEU A 223 27.51 -6.83 -6.53
N TYR A 224 26.37 -6.13 -6.35
CA TYR A 224 26.19 -4.75 -6.80
C TYR A 224 27.32 -3.84 -6.29
N ARG A 225 27.60 -3.85 -4.99
CA ARG A 225 28.66 -3.04 -4.38
C ARG A 225 30.06 -3.42 -4.87
N ILE A 226 30.32 -4.72 -5.05
CA ILE A 226 31.58 -5.21 -5.62
C ILE A 226 31.79 -4.68 -7.05
N ILE A 227 30.75 -4.71 -7.89
CA ILE A 227 30.84 -4.21 -9.27
C ILE A 227 31.13 -2.71 -9.27
N ARG A 228 30.44 -1.90 -8.45
CA ARG A 228 30.71 -0.47 -8.34
C ARG A 228 32.14 -0.17 -7.91
N HIS A 229 32.67 -0.96 -6.99
CA HIS A 229 34.08 -0.86 -6.63
C HIS A 229 35.03 -1.19 -7.78
N ALA A 230 34.81 -2.30 -8.48
CA ALA A 230 35.64 -2.69 -9.62
C ALA A 230 35.59 -1.65 -10.76
N SER A 231 34.47 -0.91 -10.89
CA SER A 231 34.32 0.21 -11.80
C SER A 231 35.10 1.47 -11.39
N GLY A 232 35.54 1.56 -10.14
CA GLY A 232 36.15 2.77 -9.58
C GLY A 232 35.13 3.83 -9.17
N GLU A 233 33.85 3.47 -9.08
CA GLU A 233 32.79 4.39 -8.64
C GLU A 233 32.76 4.55 -7.12
N ASP A 234 33.13 3.49 -6.38
CA ASP A 234 33.16 3.48 -4.92
C ASP A 234 34.46 2.83 -4.40
N ALA A 235 34.92 3.21 -3.20
CA ALA A 235 35.93 2.43 -2.48
C ALA A 235 35.30 1.13 -1.94
N LEU A 236 36.04 0.01 -2.01
CA LEU A 236 35.61 -1.23 -1.36
C LEU A 236 35.79 -1.00 0.13
N ASN A 237 34.70 -0.88 0.87
CA ASN A 237 34.82 -1.01 2.31
C ASN A 237 35.32 -2.41 2.62
N PRO A 238 36.36 -2.54 3.46
CA PRO A 238 36.84 -3.83 3.86
C PRO A 238 35.76 -4.45 4.74
N PHE A 239 35.18 -5.56 4.26
CA PHE A 239 34.29 -6.47 4.98
C PHE A 239 32.79 -6.07 5.10
N THR A 240 31.95 -6.94 4.54
CA THR A 240 30.76 -7.50 5.21
C THR A 240 29.58 -6.63 5.64
N GLY A 241 29.56 -5.32 5.41
CA GLY A 241 28.34 -4.49 5.57
C GLY A 241 28.38 -3.40 6.63
N LEU A 242 29.24 -2.40 6.47
CA LEU A 242 29.09 -1.11 7.13
C LEU A 242 29.41 0.03 6.14
N ALA A 243 28.64 1.11 6.25
CA ALA A 243 28.72 2.31 5.43
C ALA A 243 30.12 2.94 5.46
N GLY A 244 30.57 3.45 4.32
CA GLY A 244 31.74 4.30 4.19
C GLY A 244 31.34 5.42 3.26
N GLY A 245 31.43 6.65 3.78
CA GLY A 245 31.06 7.86 3.06
C GLY A 245 31.89 8.07 1.79
N PRO A 246 31.54 9.11 1.01
CA PRO A 246 32.18 9.40 -0.26
C PRO A 246 33.69 9.57 -0.09
N VAL A 247 34.44 9.04 -1.06
CA VAL A 247 35.88 9.21 -1.18
C VAL A 247 36.17 10.67 -1.47
N GLU A 248 36.74 11.37 -0.50
CA GLU A 248 37.38 12.67 -0.72
C GLU A 248 38.62 12.41 -1.58
N LEU A 249 38.54 12.80 -2.85
CA LEU A 249 39.69 12.80 -3.75
C LEU A 249 40.64 13.90 -3.28
N ASP A 250 41.69 13.49 -2.56
CA ASP A 250 42.83 14.35 -2.27
C ASP A 250 43.48 14.76 -3.60
N HIS A 251 43.30 16.02 -3.96
CA HIS A 251 44.01 16.65 -5.06
C HIS A 251 45.45 16.98 -4.59
N GLN A 252 46.30 15.97 -4.59
CA GLN A 252 47.74 16.10 -4.86
C GLN A 252 47.90 16.03 -6.40
N GLU A 253 48.60 16.90 -7.13
CA GLU A 253 49.62 17.92 -6.90
C GLU A 253 49.60 18.92 -8.09
N ALA A 254 49.93 20.20 -7.85
CA ALA A 254 50.82 21.05 -8.68
C ALA A 254 51.07 22.40 -7.99
#